data_AF-A0A925K3T1-F1
#
_entry.id   AF-A0A925K3T1-F1
#
_cell.length_a   1.000
_cell.length_b   1.000
_cell.length_c   1.000
_cell.angle_alpha   90.00
_cell.angle_beta   90.00
_cell.angle_gamma   90.00
#
_symmetry.space_group_name_H-M   'P 1'
#
loop_
_entity.id
_entity.type
_entity.pdbx_description
1 polymer ?
#
loop_
_entity_poly.entity_id
_entity_poly.type
_entity_poly.pdbx_seq_one_letter_code
_entity_poly.pdbx_strand_id
1 'polypeptide(L)'
;MILLIFILTGAACVGYYFYNKGPVNIKKASAKKVEAAALYNSFAADSTTAQKNYSGKILIVSGTVAQTTHNQQGRSVILLKTAGSSSFINCTLEQEITSGIKENQVIQIKGICSGLGQADADLGLEPDLYLERCILQ
;
A
#
# COMPACT_ATOMS: atom_id res chain seq x y z
N MET A 1 -12.90 -45.68 2.51
CA MET A 1 -11.69 -45.49 3.35
C MET A 1 -10.54 -44.85 2.57
N ILE A 2 -10.08 -45.43 1.45
CA ILE A 2 -8.97 -44.87 0.64
C ILE A 2 -9.25 -43.43 0.14
N LEU A 3 -10.45 -43.15 -0.37
CA LEU A 3 -10.83 -41.80 -0.82
C LEU A 3 -10.78 -40.74 0.30
N LEU A 4 -11.20 -41.13 1.52
CA LEU A 4 -11.19 -40.24 2.68
C LEU A 4 -9.75 -39.89 3.09
N ILE A 5 -8.84 -40.87 2.99
CA ILE A 5 -7.42 -40.67 3.29
C ILE A 5 -6.79 -39.67 2.31
N PHE A 6 -7.09 -39.77 1.01
CA PHE A 6 -6.57 -38.81 0.01
C PHE A 6 -7.10 -37.38 0.21
N ILE A 7 -8.36 -37.23 0.62
CA ILE A 7 -8.93 -35.91 0.92
C ILE A 7 -8.24 -35.31 2.15
N LEU A 8 -8.04 -36.11 3.21
CA LEU A 8 -7.40 -35.65 4.44
C LEU A 8 -5.91 -35.31 4.24
N THR A 9 -5.17 -36.12 3.48
CA THR A 9 -3.76 -35.84 3.17
C THR A 9 -3.62 -34.63 2.25
N GLY A 10 -4.48 -34.50 1.22
CA GLY A 10 -4.52 -33.32 0.36
C GLY A 10 -4.79 -32.04 1.14
N ALA A 11 -5.80 -32.04 2.02
CA ALA A 11 -6.11 -30.90 2.88
C ALA A 11 -4.96 -30.56 3.84
N ALA A 12 -4.31 -31.56 4.42
CA ALA A 12 -3.15 -31.36 5.29
C ALA A 12 -1.95 -30.76 4.54
N CYS A 13 -1.66 -31.22 3.32
CA CYS A 13 -0.59 -30.68 2.49
C CYS A 13 -0.87 -29.22 2.08
N VAL A 14 -2.10 -28.90 1.69
CA VAL A 14 -2.51 -27.53 1.35
C VAL A 14 -2.42 -26.64 2.59
N GLY A 15 -2.96 -27.08 3.72
CA GLY A 15 -2.89 -26.35 4.98
C GLY A 15 -1.46 -26.07 5.42
N TYR A 16 -0.58 -27.07 5.35
CA TYR A 16 0.83 -26.93 5.68
C TYR A 16 1.56 -25.95 4.74
N TYR A 17 1.25 -25.98 3.44
CA TYR A 17 1.82 -25.06 2.47
C TYR A 17 1.42 -23.61 2.74
N PHE A 18 0.14 -23.35 3.01
CA PHE A 18 -0.34 -22.00 3.33
C PHE A 18 0.18 -21.50 4.67
N TYR A 19 0.32 -22.39 5.66
CA TYR A 19 0.89 -22.06 6.96
C TYR A 19 2.36 -21.63 6.86
N ASN A 20 3.15 -22.28 6.00
CA ASN A 20 4.57 -21.96 5.80
C ASN A 20 4.83 -20.86 4.77
N LYS A 21 3.80 -20.30 4.14
CA LYS A 21 3.97 -19.21 3.18
C LYS A 21 4.30 -17.92 3.94
N GLY A 22 5.58 -17.57 3.97
CA GLY A 22 6.05 -16.30 4.53
C GLY A 22 5.43 -15.07 3.85
N PRO A 23 5.65 -13.87 4.41
CA PRO A 23 5.11 -12.63 3.85
C PRO A 23 5.59 -12.41 2.41
N VAL A 24 4.74 -11.77 1.60
CA VAL A 24 5.08 -11.48 0.20
C VAL A 24 6.39 -10.67 0.13
N ASN A 25 7.25 -11.06 -0.81
CA ASN A 25 8.47 -10.32 -1.11
C ASN A 25 8.15 -9.16 -2.05
N ILE A 26 8.00 -7.95 -1.49
CA ILE A 26 7.62 -6.74 -2.24
C ILE A 26 8.60 -6.42 -3.36
N LYS A 27 9.91 -6.62 -3.13
CA LYS A 27 10.95 -6.38 -4.15
C LYS A 27 10.69 -7.19 -5.42
N LYS A 28 10.35 -8.48 -5.29
CA LYS A 28 10.17 -9.42 -6.42
C LYS A 28 8.75 -9.50 -6.99
N ALA A 29 7.73 -9.11 -6.22
CA ALA A 29 6.35 -9.28 -6.64
C ALA A 29 5.98 -8.37 -7.83
N SER A 30 5.07 -8.84 -8.69
CA SER A 30 4.50 -8.02 -9.76
C SER A 30 3.71 -6.86 -9.16
N ALA A 31 3.75 -5.71 -9.83
CA ALA A 31 3.09 -4.50 -9.36
C ALA A 31 2.46 -3.71 -10.52
N LYS A 32 1.29 -3.14 -10.26
CA LYS A 32 0.62 -2.22 -11.19
C LYS A 32 1.19 -0.82 -11.01
N LYS A 33 1.58 -0.16 -12.10
CA LYS A 33 2.02 1.25 -12.08
C LYS A 33 0.80 2.17 -12.08
N VAL A 34 0.86 3.23 -11.26
CA VAL A 34 -0.19 4.26 -11.19
C VAL A 34 0.41 5.58 -10.70
N GLU A 35 -0.17 6.71 -11.11
CA GLU A 35 0.21 8.03 -10.57
C GLU A 35 -0.53 8.31 -9.27
N ALA A 36 0.12 9.02 -8.34
CA ALA A 36 -0.45 9.34 -7.03
C ALA A 36 -1.79 10.08 -7.13
N ALA A 37 -1.86 11.14 -7.95
CA ALA A 37 -3.09 11.90 -8.17
C ALA A 37 -4.21 11.03 -8.77
N ALA A 38 -3.89 10.20 -9.76
CA ALA A 38 -4.88 9.31 -10.40
C ALA A 38 -5.37 8.21 -9.44
N LEU A 39 -4.47 7.66 -8.62
CA LEU A 39 -4.83 6.68 -7.59
C LEU A 39 -5.79 7.31 -6.58
N TYR A 40 -5.46 8.47 -6.03
CA TYR A 40 -6.31 9.18 -5.08
C TYR A 40 -7.69 9.53 -5.67
N ASN A 41 -7.71 10.09 -6.89
CA ASN A 41 -8.96 10.44 -7.58
C ASN A 41 -9.87 9.23 -7.79
N SER A 42 -9.31 8.04 -8.00
CA SER A 42 -10.13 6.83 -8.12
C SER A 42 -10.89 6.52 -6.82
N PHE A 43 -10.27 6.72 -5.66
CA PHE A 43 -10.90 6.55 -4.36
C PHE A 43 -11.88 7.67 -4.02
N ALA A 44 -11.55 8.92 -4.39
CA ALA A 44 -12.44 10.06 -4.18
C ALA A 44 -13.72 9.97 -5.03
N ALA A 45 -13.62 9.44 -6.25
CA ALA A 45 -14.77 9.29 -7.16
C ALA A 45 -15.67 8.10 -6.79
N ASP A 46 -15.08 6.93 -6.51
CA ASP A 46 -15.81 5.73 -6.08
C ASP A 46 -14.89 4.85 -5.22
N SER A 47 -14.95 5.08 -3.91
CA SER A 47 -14.13 4.37 -2.94
C SER A 47 -14.41 2.86 -2.93
N THR A 48 -15.64 2.42 -3.25
CA THR A 48 -16.01 1.00 -3.26
C THR A 48 -15.32 0.28 -4.42
N THR A 49 -15.41 0.85 -5.62
CA THR A 49 -14.75 0.31 -6.82
C THR A 49 -13.24 0.40 -6.70
N ALA A 50 -12.70 1.51 -6.20
CA ALA A 50 -11.27 1.68 -5.98
C ALA A 50 -10.70 0.69 -4.96
N GLN A 51 -11.40 0.46 -3.85
CA GLN A 51 -11.01 -0.54 -2.84
C GLN A 51 -10.87 -1.92 -3.47
N LYS A 52 -11.85 -2.36 -4.27
CA LYS A 52 -11.78 -3.63 -5.02
C LYS A 52 -10.63 -3.65 -6.03
N ASN A 53 -10.34 -2.51 -6.65
CA ASN A 53 -9.34 -2.40 -7.69
C ASN A 53 -7.90 -2.28 -7.18
N TYR A 54 -7.68 -1.81 -5.96
CA TYR A 54 -6.34 -1.48 -5.45
C TYR A 54 -6.00 -2.06 -4.09
N SER A 55 -6.95 -2.23 -3.17
CA SER A 55 -6.64 -2.70 -1.81
C SER A 55 -6.04 -4.12 -1.82
N GLY A 56 -5.02 -4.31 -1.00
CA GLY A 56 -4.21 -5.53 -0.92
C GLY A 56 -3.28 -5.76 -2.13
N LYS A 57 -3.34 -4.92 -3.17
CA LYS A 57 -2.48 -5.06 -4.36
C LYS A 57 -1.18 -4.31 -4.17
N ILE A 58 -0.14 -4.83 -4.82
CA ILE A 58 1.17 -4.19 -4.85
C ILE A 58 1.18 -3.20 -6.02
N LEU A 59 1.48 -1.95 -5.72
CA LEU A 59 1.51 -0.86 -6.68
C LEU A 59 2.91 -0.27 -6.75
N ILE A 60 3.27 0.27 -7.92
CA ILE A 60 4.34 1.25 -8.07
C ILE A 60 3.65 2.59 -8.29
N VAL A 61 3.76 3.47 -7.31
CA VAL A 61 3.15 4.80 -7.33
C VAL A 61 4.20 5.84 -7.69
N SER A 62 3.98 6.56 -8.77
CA SER A 62 4.78 7.74 -9.13
C SER A 62 4.12 8.99 -8.57
N GLY A 63 4.88 9.84 -7.86
CA GLY A 63 4.31 11.05 -7.27
C GLY A 63 5.34 12.03 -6.75
N THR A 64 4.87 13.24 -6.49
CA THR A 64 5.67 14.33 -5.91
C THR A 64 5.68 14.23 -4.40
N VAL A 65 6.86 14.26 -3.79
CA VAL A 65 7.04 14.27 -2.34
C VAL A 65 6.49 15.56 -1.76
N ALA A 66 5.57 15.43 -0.80
CA ALA A 66 5.14 16.52 0.05
C ALA A 66 6.12 16.69 1.22
N GLN A 67 6.38 15.60 1.95
CA GLN A 67 7.24 15.61 3.13
C GLN A 67 7.72 14.18 3.48
N THR A 68 8.83 14.08 4.20
CA THR A 68 9.27 12.86 4.90
C THR A 68 9.05 13.01 6.41
N THR A 69 8.53 11.99 7.07
CA THR A 69 8.22 12.00 8.51
C THR A 69 8.40 10.61 9.13
N HIS A 70 8.04 10.44 10.40
CA HIS A 70 7.90 9.14 11.05
C HIS A 70 6.47 8.98 11.57
N ASN A 71 5.94 7.75 11.51
CA ASN A 71 4.67 7.44 12.15
C ASN A 71 4.85 7.24 13.67
N GLN A 72 3.75 6.98 14.38
CA GLN A 72 3.75 6.76 15.84
C GLN A 72 4.58 5.56 16.29
N GLN A 73 4.88 4.62 15.38
CA GLN A 73 5.75 3.46 15.64
C GLN A 73 7.23 3.76 15.33
N GLY A 74 7.56 5.02 15.02
CA GLY A 74 8.92 5.42 14.64
C GLY A 74 9.37 4.94 13.26
N ARG A 75 8.45 4.47 12.40
CA ARG A 75 8.80 4.04 11.03
C ARG A 75 8.86 5.25 10.11
N SER A 76 9.87 5.31 9.26
CA SER A 76 9.95 6.26 8.14
C SER A 76 8.71 6.23 7.25
N VAL A 77 8.18 7.43 6.96
CA VAL A 77 7.02 7.67 6.10
C VAL A 77 7.35 8.73 5.06
N ILE A 78 6.96 8.48 3.81
CA ILE A 78 6.97 9.48 2.75
C ILE A 78 5.52 9.84 2.41
N LEU A 79 5.21 11.13 2.46
CA LEU A 79 3.91 11.66 2.01
C LEU A 79 4.04 12.09 0.56
N LEU A 80 3.22 11.52 -0.32
CA LEU A 80 3.08 11.99 -1.71
C LEU A 80 1.87 12.91 -1.84
N LYS A 81 2.02 13.97 -2.63
CA LYS A 81 0.91 14.87 -2.99
C LYS A 81 -0.17 14.12 -3.77
N THR A 82 -1.42 14.44 -3.48
CA THR A 82 -2.60 13.96 -4.21
C THR A 82 -3.17 15.10 -5.08
N ALA A 83 -4.35 14.89 -5.66
CA ALA A 83 -5.12 15.96 -6.27
C ALA A 83 -5.96 16.77 -5.24
N GLY A 84 -6.05 16.29 -4.00
CA GLY A 84 -6.72 16.99 -2.91
C GLY A 84 -5.84 18.08 -2.32
N SER A 85 -6.46 19.00 -1.58
CA SER A 85 -5.78 20.15 -0.98
C SER A 85 -5.14 19.85 0.37
N SER A 86 -5.62 18.85 1.09
CA SER A 86 -5.15 18.48 2.43
C SER A 86 -4.96 16.97 2.63
N SER A 87 -4.95 16.19 1.54
CA SER A 87 -4.74 14.75 1.56
C SER A 87 -3.39 14.32 0.97
N PHE A 88 -2.89 13.19 1.46
CA PHE A 88 -1.64 12.59 1.02
C PHE A 88 -1.80 11.11 0.71
N ILE A 89 -0.86 10.57 -0.07
CA ILE A 89 -0.58 9.13 -0.03
C ILE A 89 0.50 8.91 1.02
N ASN A 90 0.11 8.31 2.14
CA ASN A 90 0.98 7.95 3.25
C ASN A 90 1.71 6.64 2.95
N CYS A 91 3.01 6.73 2.67
CA CYS A 91 3.82 5.59 2.29
C CYS A 91 4.75 5.18 3.43
N THR A 92 4.35 4.17 4.22
CA THR A 92 5.18 3.65 5.32
C THR A 92 6.23 2.68 4.77
N LEU A 93 7.51 2.97 4.99
CA LEU A 93 8.63 2.20 4.44
C LEU A 93 8.95 0.92 5.25
N GLU A 94 9.50 -0.11 4.58
CA GLU A 94 10.09 -1.27 5.26
C GLU A 94 11.46 -0.95 5.90
N GLN A 95 12.15 0.08 5.41
CA GLN A 95 13.50 0.47 5.83
C GLN A 95 13.56 1.98 6.04
N GLU A 96 14.45 2.41 6.93
CA GLU A 96 14.70 3.84 7.16
C GLU A 96 15.16 4.55 5.89
N ILE A 97 14.78 5.83 5.78
CA ILE A 97 15.26 6.69 4.69
C ILE A 97 16.74 6.97 4.92
N THR A 98 17.59 6.34 4.12
CA THR A 98 19.05 6.53 4.16
C THR A 98 19.56 7.53 3.13
N SER A 99 18.69 8.05 2.26
CA SER A 99 19.03 8.96 1.16
C SER A 99 18.19 10.23 1.20
N GLY A 100 18.77 11.36 0.76
CA GLY A 100 18.19 12.70 0.88
C GLY A 100 17.01 12.96 -0.06
N ILE A 101 15.89 12.29 0.18
CA ILE A 101 14.61 12.62 -0.45
C ILE A 101 14.20 14.02 -0.01
N LYS A 102 13.94 14.88 -1.00
CA LYS A 102 13.57 16.28 -0.77
C LYS A 102 12.11 16.50 -1.11
N GLU A 103 11.51 17.48 -0.45
CA GLU A 103 10.20 18.00 -0.85
C GLU A 103 10.21 18.44 -2.32
N ASN A 104 9.08 18.28 -2.99
CA ASN A 104 8.87 18.54 -4.42
C ASN A 104 9.63 17.64 -5.39
N GLN A 105 10.42 16.67 -4.90
CA GLN A 105 11.02 15.65 -5.74
C GLN A 105 9.95 14.69 -6.27
N VAL A 106 10.03 14.30 -7.55
CA VAL A 106 9.22 13.19 -8.09
C VAL A 106 9.95 11.87 -7.83
N ILE A 107 9.25 10.91 -7.24
CA ILE A 107 9.78 9.57 -6.93
C ILE A 107 8.83 8.47 -7.40
N GLN A 108 9.35 7.25 -7.50
CA GLN A 108 8.56 6.03 -7.62
C GLN A 108 8.71 5.20 -6.35
N ILE A 109 7.57 4.83 -5.76
CA ILE A 109 7.52 4.04 -4.53
C ILE A 109 6.68 2.79 -4.76
N LYS A 110 7.20 1.63 -4.35
CA LYS A 110 6.50 0.36 -4.46
C LYS A 110 5.99 -0.09 -3.11
N GLY A 111 4.71 -0.42 -2.98
CA GLY A 111 4.10 -0.82 -1.71
C GLY A 111 2.77 -1.54 -1.86
N ILE A 112 2.22 -2.03 -0.75
CA ILE A 112 0.89 -2.64 -0.68
C ILE A 112 -0.13 -1.52 -0.43
N CYS A 113 -1.15 -1.38 -1.26
CA CYS A 113 -2.23 -0.43 -1.00
C CYS A 113 -3.17 -0.96 0.06
N SER A 114 -3.24 -0.29 1.22
CA SER A 114 -4.19 -0.62 2.28
C SER A 114 -5.57 -0.03 1.97
N GLY A 115 -5.59 1.13 1.29
CA GLY A 115 -6.81 1.81 0.86
C GLY A 115 -6.94 3.19 1.50
N LEU A 116 -8.15 3.76 1.40
CA LEU A 116 -8.46 5.08 1.94
C LEU A 116 -8.68 4.99 3.44
N GLY A 117 -8.08 5.91 4.19
CA GLY A 117 -8.33 6.08 5.61
C GLY A 117 -9.70 6.67 5.89
N GLN A 118 -10.02 6.79 7.18
CA GLN A 118 -11.18 7.55 7.62
C GLN A 118 -10.77 9.00 7.84
N ALA A 119 -11.63 9.92 7.42
CA ALA A 119 -11.56 11.33 7.81
C ALA A 119 -12.87 11.73 8.47
N ASP A 120 -12.76 12.68 9.39
CA ASP A 120 -13.93 13.32 9.97
C ASP A 120 -14.44 14.39 9.00
N ALA A 121 -15.56 14.07 8.34
CA ALA A 121 -16.17 14.95 7.36
C ALA A 121 -16.67 16.26 7.99
N ASP A 122 -17.01 16.25 9.28
CA ASP A 122 -17.51 17.44 9.99
C ASP A 122 -16.39 18.49 10.19
N LEU A 123 -15.13 18.05 10.14
CA LEU A 123 -13.95 18.92 10.19
C LEU A 123 -13.46 19.35 8.79
N GLY A 124 -14.12 18.91 7.73
CA GLY A 124 -13.74 19.22 6.35
C GLY A 124 -12.38 18.65 5.92
N LEU A 125 -11.91 17.60 6.59
CA LEU A 125 -10.63 16.97 6.29
C LEU A 125 -10.79 15.93 5.17
N GLU A 126 -9.88 15.95 4.21
CA GLU A 126 -9.80 14.91 3.19
C GLU A 126 -9.06 13.68 3.74
N PRO A 127 -9.56 12.45 3.53
CA PRO A 127 -8.88 11.26 4.02
C PRO A 127 -7.60 10.98 3.23
N ASP A 128 -6.56 10.53 3.93
CA ASP A 128 -5.33 10.03 3.32
C ASP A 128 -5.53 8.64 2.70
N LEU A 129 -4.70 8.32 1.70
CA LEU A 129 -4.56 6.97 1.16
C LEU A 129 -3.30 6.31 1.71
N TYR A 130 -3.38 5.03 2.10
CA TYR A 130 -2.25 4.36 2.74
C TYR A 130 -1.59 3.31 1.84
N LEU A 131 -0.26 3.39 1.76
CA LEU A 131 0.62 2.34 1.25
C LEU A 131 1.52 1.83 2.38
N GLU A 132 1.56 0.51 2.54
CA GLU A 132 2.37 -0.15 3.56
C GLU A 132 3.50 -0.96 2.93
N ARG A 133 4.50 -1.26 3.75
CA ARG A 133 5.67 -2.06 3.36
C ARG A 133 6.35 -1.51 2.11
N CYS A 134 6.49 -0.20 2.09
CA CYS A 134 6.99 0.51 0.94
C CYS A 134 8.50 0.37 0.78
N ILE A 135 8.95 0.36 -0.48
CA ILE A 135 10.35 0.42 -0.88
C ILE A 135 10.49 1.45 -2.00
N LEU A 136 11.59 2.20 -1.99
CA LEU A 136 11.95 3.08 -3.11
C LEU A 136 12.34 2.22 -4.33
N GLN A 137 12.01 2.70 -5.54
CA GLN A 137 12.39 2.08 -6.81
C GLN A 137 13.65 2.72 -7.39
#